data_AF-A0A7S6ZPY2-F1
#
_entry.id   AF-A0A7S6ZPY2-F1
#
_cell.length_a   1.000
_cell.length_b   1.000
_cell.length_c   1.000
_cell.angle_alpha   90.00
_cell.angle_beta   90.00
_cell.angle_gamma   90.00
#
_symmetry.space_group_name_H-M   'P 1'
#
loop_
_entity.id
_entity.type
_entity.pdbx_description
1 polymer ?
#
loop_
_entity_poly.entity_id
_entity_poly.type
_entity_poly.pdbx_seq_one_letter_code
_entity_poly.pdbx_strand_id
1 'polypeptide(L)'
;MKKLSDEYLPVRKAQTVYGSISGNYAFRGEKTIWFESTLERDFILKQEFNNNVIDVIGQPVVIPYITELGNQSTYTPDFLVQF
;
A
#
# COMPACT_ATOMS: atom_id res chain seq x y z
N MET A 1 17.04 12.11 5.33
CA MET A 1 16.23 11.23 6.20
C MET A 1 16.03 9.92 5.45
N LYS A 2 16.17 8.77 6.10
CA LYS A 2 16.00 7.45 5.46
C LYS A 2 14.52 7.25 5.14
N LYS A 3 14.20 6.86 3.91
CA LYS A 3 12.81 6.60 3.50
C LYS A 3 12.46 5.17 3.92
N LEU A 4 11.20 4.91 4.29
CA LEU A 4 10.77 3.54 4.54
C LEU A 4 10.96 2.65 3.31
N SER A 5 10.89 3.21 2.09
CA SER A 5 11.11 2.48 0.84
C SER A 5 12.50 1.84 0.73
N ASP A 6 13.46 2.27 1.55
CA ASP A 6 14.80 1.69 1.60
C ASP A 6 14.82 0.34 2.35
N GLU A 7 13.77 0.03 3.10
CA GLU A 7 13.68 -1.11 4.01
C GLU A 7 12.48 -2.01 3.74
N TYR A 8 11.35 -1.41 3.34
CA TYR A 8 10.12 -2.11 3.04
C TYR A 8 9.78 -1.97 1.56
N LEU A 9 9.43 -3.10 0.95
CA LEU A 9 8.90 -3.17 -0.41
C LEU A 9 7.51 -3.82 -0.37
N PRO A 10 6.65 -3.54 -1.36
CA PRO A 10 5.38 -4.24 -1.50
C PRO A 10 5.60 -5.76 -1.54
N VAL A 11 4.92 -6.48 -0.65
CA VAL A 11 5.05 -7.95 -0.53
C VAL A 11 4.20 -8.68 -1.57
N ARG A 12 3.30 -7.97 -2.23
CA ARG A 12 2.38 -8.49 -3.23
C ARG A 12 2.69 -7.89 -4.60
N LYS A 13 2.48 -8.71 -5.64
CA LYS A 13 2.57 -8.29 -7.03
C LYS A 13 1.26 -7.63 -7.45
N ALA A 14 1.34 -6.72 -8.43
CA ALA A 14 0.15 -6.21 -9.10
C ALA A 14 -0.67 -7.35 -9.72
N GLN A 15 -1.97 -7.35 -9.47
CA GLN A 15 -2.90 -8.37 -9.94
C GLN A 15 -4.07 -7.74 -10.69
N THR A 16 -4.75 -8.53 -11.50
CA THR A 16 -6.01 -8.10 -12.13
C THR A 16 -7.10 -8.08 -11.06
N VAL A 17 -7.74 -6.93 -10.90
CA VAL A 17 -8.89 -6.76 -10.00
C VAL A 17 -10.18 -6.77 -10.82
N TYR A 18 -11.20 -7.46 -10.32
CA TYR A 18 -12.54 -7.52 -10.92
C TYR A 18 -13.53 -6.74 -10.06
N GLY A 19 -14.42 -5.96 -10.70
CA GLY A 19 -15.44 -5.17 -9.99
C GLY A 19 -14.94 -3.85 -9.38
N SER A 20 -13.68 -3.49 -9.61
CA SER A 20 -13.05 -2.23 -9.18
C SER A 20 -12.04 -1.75 -10.24
N ILE A 21 -11.43 -0.59 -10.02
CA ILE A 21 -10.35 -0.04 -10.83
C ILE A 21 -9.04 -0.25 -10.09
N SER A 22 -8.11 -0.97 -10.72
CA SER A 22 -6.73 -1.11 -10.26
C SER A 22 -5.76 -0.42 -11.21
N GLY A 23 -4.58 -0.08 -10.71
CA GLY A 23 -3.59 0.62 -11.53
C GLY A 23 -2.34 1.03 -10.76
N ASN A 24 -1.52 1.81 -11.46
CA ASN A 24 -0.26 2.32 -10.94
C ASN A 24 -0.39 3.84 -10.75
N TYR A 25 -0.06 4.32 -9.56
CA TYR A 25 0.00 5.74 -9.22
C TYR A 25 1.45 6.20 -9.17
N ALA A 26 1.80 7.25 -9.92
CA ALA A 26 3.13 7.86 -9.88
C ALA A 26 3.23 8.81 -8.70
N PHE A 27 3.80 8.35 -7.59
CA PHE A 27 3.97 9.14 -6.37
C PHE A 27 5.20 10.04 -6.48
N ARG A 28 4.95 11.36 -6.54
CA ARG A 28 5.93 12.46 -6.64
C ARG A 28 6.93 12.33 -7.78
N GLY A 29 6.62 11.52 -8.79
CA GLY A 29 7.56 11.15 -9.86
C GLY A 29 8.77 10.32 -9.38
N GLU A 30 8.82 9.92 -8.11
CA GLU A 30 9.93 9.17 -7.53
C GLU A 30 9.69 7.67 -7.59
N LYS A 31 8.43 7.23 -7.44
CA LYS A 31 8.07 5.82 -7.41
C LYS A 31 6.66 5.55 -7.89
N THR A 32 6.41 4.27 -8.15
CA THR A 32 5.09 3.77 -8.53
C THR A 32 4.48 2.99 -7.38
N ILE A 33 3.25 3.33 -7.02
CA ILE A 33 2.46 2.61 -6.01
C ILE A 33 1.28 1.96 -6.72
N TRP A 34 1.16 0.65 -6.60
CA TRP A 34 0.01 -0.08 -7.13
C TRP A 34 -1.19 0.05 -6.19
N PHE A 35 -2.40 0.18 -6.75
CA PHE A 35 -3.66 0.25 -6.02
C PHE A 35 -4.70 -0.69 -6.63
N GLU A 36 -5.59 -1.21 -5.78
CA GLU A 36 -6.66 -2.15 -6.15
C GLU A 36 -8.05 -1.47 -6.26
N SER A 37 -8.15 -0.23 -5.78
CA SER A 37 -9.40 0.54 -5.79
C SER A 37 -9.21 2.04 -5.97
N THR A 38 -10.29 2.72 -6.37
CA THR A 38 -10.31 4.19 -6.43
C THR A 38 -10.11 4.83 -5.06
N LEU A 39 -10.59 4.19 -3.98
CA LEU A 39 -10.38 4.65 -2.61
C LEU A 39 -8.89 4.66 -2.23
N GLU A 40 -8.18 3.60 -2.58
CA GLU A 40 -6.73 3.51 -2.38
C GLU A 40 -5.97 4.55 -3.20
N ARG A 41 -6.32 4.71 -4.49
CA ARG A 41 -5.75 5.76 -5.34
C ARG A 41 -5.92 7.15 -4.72
N ASP A 42 -7.13 7.46 -4.26
CA ASP A 42 -7.46 8.77 -3.68
C ASP A 42 -6.78 8.95 -2.31
N PHE A 43 -6.56 7.86 -1.56
CA PHE A 43 -5.73 7.89 -0.36
C PHE A 43 -4.29 8.27 -0.67
N ILE A 44 -3.65 7.62 -1.66
CA ILE A 44 -2.28 7.93 -2.09
C ILE A 44 -2.18 9.41 -2.53
N LEU A 45 -3.14 9.86 -3.34
CA LEU A 45 -3.25 11.26 -3.78
C LEU A 45 -3.28 12.23 -2.58
N LYS A 46 -4.11 11.95 -1.56
CA LYS A 46 -4.17 12.80 -0.36
C LYS A 46 -2.85 12.84 0.42
N GLN A 47 -2.13 11.73 0.49
CA GLN A 47 -0.82 11.71 1.16
C GLN A 47 0.24 12.48 0.38
N GLU A 48 0.19 12.45 -0.97
CA GLU A 48 1.13 13.18 -1.80
C GLU A 48 1.07 14.70 -1.55
N PHE A 49 -0.13 15.26 -1.39
CA PHE A 49 -0.34 16.68 -1.10
C PHE A 49 -0.05 17.09 0.35
N ASN A 50 0.19 16.13 1.25
CA ASN A 50 0.54 16.43 2.63
C ASN A 50 2.06 16.60 2.77
N ASN A 51 2.50 17.83 3.06
CA ASN A 51 3.92 18.15 3.22
C ASN A 51 4.58 17.46 4.43
N ASN A 52 3.78 17.00 5.40
CA ASN A 52 4.30 16.22 6.52
C ASN A 52 4.52 14.76 6.14
N VAL A 53 4.03 14.29 4.98
CA VAL A 53 4.27 12.90 4.55
C VAL A 53 5.61 12.82 3.82
N ILE A 54 6.47 11.95 4.35
CA ILE A 54 7.81 11.69 3.82
C ILE A 54 7.77 10.55 2.82
N ASP A 55 7.03 9.47 3.13
CA ASP A 55 6.97 8.28 2.28
C ASP A 55 5.68 7.47 2.46
N VAL A 56 5.28 6.72 1.43
CA VAL A 56 4.08 5.85 1.43
C VAL A 56 4.39 4.51 0.77
N ILE A 57 4.16 3.40 1.45
CA ILE A 57 4.42 2.05 0.91
C ILE A 57 3.13 1.27 0.87
N GLY A 58 2.79 0.76 -0.32
CA GLY A 58 1.65 -0.14 -0.50
C GLY A 58 1.99 -1.56 -0.05
N GLN A 59 1.04 -2.22 0.62
CA GLN A 59 1.09 -3.64 0.96
C GLN A 59 2.45 -4.07 1.57
N PRO A 60 2.87 -3.46 2.70
CA PRO A 60 4.27 -3.51 3.17
C PRO A 60 4.65 -4.80 3.89
N VAL A 61 3.67 -5.55 4.39
CA VAL A 61 3.90 -6.74 5.23
C VAL A 61 2.72 -7.71 5.16
N VAL A 62 3.00 -9.00 5.35
CA VAL A 62 1.98 -10.03 5.57
C VAL A 62 1.98 -10.43 7.04
N ILE A 63 0.83 -10.32 7.70
CA ILE A 63 0.65 -10.65 9.11
C ILE A 63 -0.18 -11.95 9.20
N PRO A 64 0.42 -13.09 9.57
CA PRO A 64 -0.34 -14.32 9.79
C PRO A 64 -1.15 -14.23 11.08
N TYR A 65 -2.38 -14.77 11.06
CA TYR A 65 -3.24 -14.84 12.23
C TYR A 65 -4.16 -16.07 12.19
N ILE A 66 -4.77 -16.40 13.33
CA ILE A 66 -5.80 -17.43 13.43
C ILE A 66 -7.15 -16.75 13.53
N THR A 67 -8.11 -17.13 12.69
CA THR A 67 -9.47 -16.59 12.73
C THR A 67 -10.22 -17.10 13.96
N GLU A 68 -11.35 -16.47 14.30
CA GLU A 68 -12.21 -16.93 15.40
C GLU A 68 -12.72 -18.36 15.21
N LEU A 69 -12.77 -18.84 13.95
CA LEU A 69 -13.16 -20.21 13.59
C LEU A 69 -11.98 -21.21 13.62
N GLY A 70 -10.79 -20.77 14.04
CA GLY A 70 -9.58 -21.60 14.14
C GLY A 70 -8.79 -21.78 12.84
N ASN A 71 -9.14 -21.08 11.76
CA ASN A 71 -8.45 -21.21 10.48
C ASN A 71 -7.20 -20.32 10.42
N GLN A 72 -6.15 -20.79 9.75
CA GLN A 72 -5.00 -19.95 9.41
C GLN A 72 -5.39 -18.95 8.32
N SER A 73 -5.07 -17.68 8.52
CA SER A 73 -5.32 -16.60 7.57
C SER A 73 -4.18 -15.58 7.61
N THR A 74 -4.21 -14.64 6.67
CA THR A 74 -3.20 -13.58 6.53
C THR A 74 -3.87 -12.24 6.29
N TYR A 75 -3.36 -11.20 6.93
CA TYR A 75 -3.75 -9.82 6.70
C TYR A 75 -2.58 -9.04 6.10
N THR A 76 -2.83 -8.30 5.03
CA THR A 76 -1.87 -7.38 4.43
C THR A 76 -2.46 -5.98 4.54
N PRO A 77 -1.89 -5.08 5.35
CA PRO A 77 -2.32 -3.69 5.41
C PRO A 77 -2.14 -3.00 4.06
N ASP A 78 -3.04 -2.11 3.67
CA ASP A 78 -2.97 -1.46 2.35
C ASP A 78 -1.80 -0.49 2.23
N PHE A 79 -1.55 0.33 3.26
CA PHE A 79 -0.48 1.34 3.25
C PHE A 79 0.24 1.48 4.59
N LEU A 80 1.54 1.78 4.52
CA LEU A 80 2.36 2.30 5.61
C LEU A 80 2.85 3.71 5.24
N VAL A 81 2.55 4.70 6.08
CA VAL A 81 2.85 6.11 5.85
C VAL A 81 3.88 6.60 6.86
N GLN A 82 4.94 7.24 6.38
CA GLN A 82 5.95 7.92 7.19
C GLN A 82 5.68 9.41 7.23
N PHE A 83 5.75 10.00 8.43
CA PHE A 83 5.64 11.44 8.67
C PHE A 83 6.96 12.03 9.16
#